data_AF-U9VL40-F1
#
_entry.id   AF-U9VL40-F1
#
_cell.length_a   1.000
_cell.length_b   1.000
_cell.length_c   1.000
_cell.angle_alpha   90.00
_cell.angle_beta   90.00
_cell.angle_gamma   90.00
#
_symmetry.space_group_name_H-M   'P 1'
#
loop_
_entity.id
_entity.type
_entity.pdbx_description
1 polymer ?
#
loop_
_entity_poly.entity_id
_entity_poly.type
_entity_poly.pdbx_seq_one_letter_code
_entity_poly.pdbx_strand_id
1 'polypeptide(L)'
;MNVFRPETLQRLVELKISYKHSFYAEDLHATLTTEPFSEEADQKLNRFIDSVWQQLNVRSLLVEAVKSASEKENNEPVSVEHVRVAFNHMHTDDEIPNFSKKKEVRDLLVELASPFTGCLRRKYQGNQERFYFLRKLEIGT
;
A
#
# COMPACT_ATOMS: atom_id res chain seq x y z
N MET A 1 -11.06 -13.12 -26.45
CA MET A 1 -10.25 -14.09 -25.68
C MET A 1 -8.96 -13.39 -25.28
N ASN A 2 -8.52 -13.50 -24.03
CA ASN A 2 -7.25 -12.92 -23.60
C ASN A 2 -6.11 -13.87 -23.90
N VAL A 3 -4.99 -13.32 -24.37
CA VAL A 3 -3.75 -14.07 -24.61
C VAL A 3 -2.72 -13.53 -23.63
N PHE A 4 -2.19 -14.40 -22.77
CA PHE A 4 -1.21 -14.03 -21.75
C PHE A 4 0.08 -14.81 -21.95
N ARG A 5 1.20 -14.12 -21.80
CA ARG A 5 2.52 -14.74 -21.79
C ARG A 5 2.76 -15.45 -20.44
N PRO A 6 3.47 -16.59 -20.42
CA PRO A 6 3.78 -17.31 -19.18
C PRO A 6 4.39 -16.42 -18.09
N GLU A 7 5.27 -15.50 -18.48
CA GLU A 7 5.95 -14.57 -17.58
C GLU A 7 4.94 -13.64 -16.87
N THR A 8 3.90 -13.19 -17.56
CA THR A 8 2.87 -12.32 -16.97
C THR A 8 2.06 -13.06 -15.92
N LEU A 9 1.74 -14.34 -16.18
CA LEU A 9 1.05 -15.20 -15.22
C LEU A 9 1.94 -15.49 -14.00
N GLN A 10 3.24 -15.70 -14.21
CA GLN A 10 4.21 -15.85 -13.12
C GLN A 10 4.23 -14.61 -12.23
N ARG A 11 4.34 -13.40 -12.79
CA ARG A 11 4.31 -12.14 -12.03
C ARG A 11 3.04 -11.98 -11.19
N LEU A 12 1.89 -12.41 -11.73
CA LEU A 12 0.62 -12.39 -11.00
C LEU A 12 0.62 -13.37 -9.81
N VAL A 13 1.21 -14.55 -9.99
CA VAL A 13 1.36 -15.55 -8.92
C VAL A 13 2.31 -15.04 -7.84
N GLU A 14 3.45 -14.46 -8.22
CA GLU A 14 4.41 -13.83 -7.29
C GLU A 14 3.71 -12.75 -6.46
N LEU A 15 2.97 -11.84 -7.11
CA LEU A 15 2.17 -10.83 -6.41
C LEU A 15 1.21 -11.43 -5.38
N LYS A 16 0.49 -12.51 -5.74
CA LYS A 16 -0.45 -13.20 -4.86
C LYS A 16 0.23 -13.88 -3.66
N ILE A 17 1.43 -14.42 -3.85
CA ILE A 17 2.21 -15.06 -2.78
C ILE A 17 2.76 -13.99 -1.83
N SER A 18 3.30 -12.90 -2.39
CA SER A 18 3.94 -11.81 -1.66
C SER A 18 2.97 -10.97 -0.84
N TYR A 19 1.70 -10.90 -1.26
CA TYR A 19 0.66 -10.18 -0.53
C TYR A 19 -0.56 -11.07 -0.29
N LYS A 20 -0.54 -11.77 0.85
CA LYS A 20 -1.62 -12.69 1.28
C LYS A 20 -2.87 -11.96 1.81
N HIS A 21 -2.73 -10.69 2.14
CA HIS A 21 -3.83 -9.85 2.62
C HIS A 21 -4.60 -9.26 1.43
N SER A 22 -5.90 -8.99 1.61
CA SER A 22 -6.91 -8.68 0.59
C SER A 22 -6.41 -8.59 -0.86
N PHE A 23 -6.57 -9.70 -1.58
CA PHE A 23 -6.35 -9.74 -3.02
C PHE A 23 -7.33 -8.78 -3.71
N TYR A 24 -6.83 -7.95 -4.62
CA TYR A 24 -7.58 -7.03 -5.47
C TYR A 24 -8.45 -7.79 -6.49
N ALA A 25 -9.33 -8.67 -5.99
CA ALA A 25 -10.07 -9.62 -6.80
C ALA A 25 -11.03 -8.91 -7.76
N GLU A 26 -11.68 -7.85 -7.27
CA GLU A 26 -12.60 -7.02 -8.06
C GLU A 26 -11.85 -6.26 -9.15
N ASP A 27 -10.74 -5.61 -8.82
CA ASP A 27 -9.93 -4.87 -9.80
C ASP A 27 -9.25 -5.80 -10.82
N LEU A 28 -8.78 -6.97 -10.39
CA LEU A 28 -8.25 -7.99 -11.30
C LEU A 28 -9.35 -8.51 -12.22
N HIS A 29 -10.53 -8.82 -11.69
CA HIS A 29 -11.65 -9.25 -12.51
C HIS A 29 -12.00 -8.19 -13.56
N ALA A 30 -12.15 -6.93 -13.14
CA ALA A 30 -12.39 -5.81 -14.05
C ALA A 30 -11.29 -5.68 -15.11
N THR A 31 -10.02 -5.86 -14.72
CA THR A 31 -8.87 -5.87 -15.64
C THR A 31 -9.01 -6.98 -16.67
N LEU A 32 -9.42 -8.19 -16.27
CA LEU A 32 -9.54 -9.34 -17.17
C LEU A 32 -10.76 -9.24 -18.10
N THR A 33 -11.84 -8.57 -17.70
CA THR A 33 -13.10 -8.50 -18.46
C THR A 33 -13.28 -7.23 -19.29
N THR A 34 -12.50 -6.19 -19.07
CA THR A 34 -12.59 -4.93 -19.83
C THR A 34 -11.71 -5.00 -21.08
N GLU A 35 -12.11 -4.38 -22.20
CA GLU A 35 -11.25 -4.22 -23.37
C GLU A 35 -9.97 -3.41 -23.05
N PRO A 36 -8.87 -3.59 -23.80
CA PRO A 36 -8.69 -4.50 -24.94
C PRO A 36 -8.48 -5.96 -24.52
N PHE A 37 -8.81 -6.88 -25.44
CA PHE A 37 -8.60 -8.32 -25.32
C PHE A 37 -7.40 -8.75 -26.19
N SER A 38 -7.21 -10.06 -26.41
CA SER A 38 -6.11 -10.60 -27.22
C SER A 38 -4.74 -10.32 -26.61
N GLU A 39 -3.71 -9.95 -27.38
CA GLU A 39 -2.34 -9.75 -26.89
C GLU A 39 -2.21 -8.48 -26.03
N GLU A 40 -3.04 -7.48 -26.28
CA GLU A 40 -3.06 -6.22 -25.52
C GLU A 40 -3.54 -6.43 -24.08
N ALA A 41 -4.28 -7.51 -23.82
CA ALA A 41 -4.67 -7.90 -22.47
C ALA A 41 -3.46 -8.19 -21.58
N ASP A 42 -2.37 -8.72 -22.15
CA ASP A 42 -1.13 -9.02 -21.44
C ASP A 42 -0.45 -7.76 -20.90
N GLN A 43 -0.35 -6.71 -21.72
CA GLN A 43 0.24 -5.44 -21.29
C GLN A 43 -0.62 -4.77 -20.21
N LYS A 44 -1.94 -4.82 -20.37
CA LYS A 44 -2.89 -4.29 -19.39
C LYS A 44 -2.77 -5.01 -18.04
N LEU A 45 -2.65 -6.35 -18.05
CA LEU A 45 -2.44 -7.12 -16.84
C LEU A 45 -1.08 -6.79 -16.19
N ASN A 46 -0.02 -6.62 -16.98
CA ASN A 46 1.28 -6.17 -16.46
C ASN A 46 1.19 -4.80 -15.77
N ARG A 47 0.51 -3.81 -16.39
CA ARG A 47 0.29 -2.49 -15.77
C ARG A 47 -0.51 -2.57 -14.48
N PHE A 48 -1.52 -3.44 -14.44
CA PHE A 48 -2.26 -3.71 -13.22
C PHE A 48 -1.32 -4.25 -12.13
N ILE A 49 -0.53 -5.28 -12.43
CA ILE A 49 0.45 -5.85 -11.49
C ILE A 49 1.41 -4.77 -10.99
N ASP A 50 1.97 -3.95 -11.89
CA ASP A 50 2.88 -2.85 -11.55
C ASP A 50 2.21 -1.84 -10.62
N SER A 51 0.96 -1.48 -10.90
CA SER A 51 0.19 -0.54 -10.08
C SER A 51 -0.06 -1.08 -8.67
N VAL A 52 -0.30 -2.39 -8.53
CA VAL A 52 -0.48 -3.02 -7.22
C VAL A 52 0.84 -3.02 -6.46
N TRP A 53 1.96 -3.35 -7.11
CA TRP A 53 3.28 -3.29 -6.47
C TRP A 53 3.63 -1.89 -5.97
N GLN A 54 3.37 -0.86 -6.77
CA GLN A 54 3.54 0.54 -6.36
C GLN A 54 2.69 0.88 -5.14
N GLN A 55 1.42 0.47 -5.15
CA GLN A 55 0.49 0.66 -4.04
C GLN A 55 0.93 -0.05 -2.75
N LEU A 56 1.48 -1.26 -2.86
CA LEU A 56 2.04 -2.00 -1.73
C LEU A 56 3.30 -1.34 -1.19
N ASN A 57 4.18 -0.88 -2.08
CA ASN A 57 5.38 -0.16 -1.70
C ASN A 57 5.04 1.10 -0.89
N VAL A 58 4.10 1.92 -1.36
CA VAL A 58 3.63 3.12 -0.63
C VAL A 58 3.11 2.77 0.76
N ARG A 59 2.36 1.67 0.89
CA ARG A 59 1.85 1.19 2.19
C ARG A 59 2.98 0.77 3.13
N SER A 60 3.97 0.05 2.64
CA SER A 60 5.15 -0.36 3.42
C SER A 60 5.92 0.86 3.92
N LEU A 61 6.17 1.82 3.04
CA LEU A 61 6.85 3.07 3.37
C LEU A 61 6.06 3.92 4.37
N LEU A 62 4.72 3.94 4.29
CA LEU A 62 3.89 4.57 5.32
C LEU A 62 4.04 3.90 6.69
N VAL A 63 4.14 2.58 6.75
CA VAL A 63 4.39 1.86 8.01
C VAL A 63 5.75 2.25 8.60
N GLU A 64 6.78 2.36 7.77
CA GLU A 64 8.12 2.82 8.20
C GLU A 64 8.10 4.30 8.63
N ALA A 65 7.34 5.16 7.95
CA ALA A 65 7.15 6.55 8.35
C ALA A 65 6.47 6.67 9.73
N VAL A 66 5.45 5.85 10.01
CA VAL A 66 4.82 5.77 11.34
C VAL A 66 5.83 5.31 12.39
N LYS A 67 6.62 4.28 12.08
CA LYS A 67 7.65 3.77 12.98
C LYS A 67 8.67 4.86 13.32
N SER A 68 9.27 5.49 12.32
CA SER A 68 10.29 6.52 12.53
C SER A 68 9.73 7.77 13.23
N ALA A 69 8.49 8.17 12.92
CA ALA A 69 7.83 9.26 13.64
C ALA A 69 7.59 8.90 15.12
N SER A 70 7.15 7.67 15.40
CA SER A 70 6.90 7.19 16.77
C SER A 70 8.19 7.07 17.57
N GLU A 71 9.28 6.58 16.97
CA GLU A 71 10.60 6.51 17.61
C GLU A 71 11.11 7.89 18.06
N LYS A 72 10.87 8.94 17.26
CA LYS A 72 11.18 10.33 17.61
C LYS A 72 10.32 10.87 18.77
N GLU A 73 9.16 10.27 19.02
CA GLU A 73 8.24 10.60 20.11
C GLU A 73 8.29 9.56 21.26
N ASN A 74 9.43 8.89 21.48
CA ASN A 74 9.59 7.86 22.53
C ASN A 74 8.60 6.68 22.42
N ASN A 75 8.29 6.25 21.20
CA ASN A 75 7.31 5.21 20.87
C ASN A 75 5.85 5.55 21.22
N GLU A 76 5.53 6.83 21.37
CA GLU A 76 4.15 7.27 21.55
C GLU A 76 3.36 7.25 20.23
N PRO A 77 2.01 7.16 20.29
CA PRO A 77 1.16 7.26 19.13
C PRO A 77 1.23 8.64 18.46
N VAL A 78 1.50 8.62 17.15
CA VAL A 78 1.69 9.80 16.32
C VAL A 78 0.41 10.21 15.60
N SER A 79 0.24 11.51 15.37
CA SER A 79 -0.90 12.02 14.61
C SER A 79 -0.76 11.76 13.11
N VAL A 80 -1.88 11.72 12.39
CA VAL A 80 -1.88 11.61 10.91
C VAL A 80 -1.02 12.70 10.26
N GLU A 81 -1.02 13.91 10.83
CA GLU A 81 -0.26 15.02 10.26
C GLU A 81 1.26 14.82 10.41
N HIS A 82 1.70 14.33 11.57
CA HIS A 82 3.11 14.00 11.79
C HIS A 82 3.57 12.89 10.84
N VAL A 83 2.74 11.86 10.63
CA VAL A 83 3.06 10.79 9.68
C VAL A 83 3.18 11.32 8.26
N ARG A 84 2.26 12.20 7.82
CA ARG A 84 2.31 12.81 6.49
C ARG A 84 3.59 13.60 6.28
N VAL A 85 3.97 14.43 7.25
CA VAL A 85 5.20 15.23 7.19
C VAL A 85 6.43 14.33 7.19
N ALA A 86 6.46 13.32 8.05
CA ALA A 86 7.57 12.35 8.11
C ALA A 86 7.73 11.60 6.79
N PHE A 87 6.64 11.08 6.22
CA PHE A 87 6.63 10.37 4.94
C PHE A 87 7.15 11.25 3.81
N ASN A 88 6.56 12.44 3.62
CA ASN A 88 6.95 13.34 2.53
C ASN A 88 8.43 13.77 2.66
N HIS A 89 8.92 13.96 3.90
CA HIS A 89 10.31 14.32 4.13
C HIS A 89 11.28 13.17 3.83
N MET A 90 10.92 11.92 4.17
CA MET A 90 11.75 10.74 3.89
C MET A 90 11.85 10.43 2.39
N HIS A 91 10.83 10.79 1.62
CA HIS A 91 10.69 10.41 0.21
C HIS A 91 10.64 11.63 -0.72
N THR A 92 11.25 12.75 -0.33
CA THR A 92 11.26 13.98 -1.15
C THR A 92 11.98 13.79 -2.48
N ASP A 93 13.05 12.98 -2.50
CA ASP A 93 13.90 12.76 -3.67
C ASP A 93 13.55 11.47 -4.46
N ASP A 94 12.57 10.70 -3.98
CA ASP A 94 12.15 9.45 -4.61
C ASP A 94 11.06 9.72 -5.67
N GLU A 95 10.91 8.84 -6.67
CA GLU A 95 9.78 8.85 -7.62
C GLU A 95 8.44 8.42 -6.97
N ILE A 96 8.29 8.66 -5.67
CA ILE A 96 7.13 8.26 -4.87
C ILE A 96 6.19 9.48 -4.73
N PRO A 97 4.87 9.32 -4.96
CA PRO A 97 3.93 10.42 -4.80
C PRO A 97 3.90 10.99 -3.38
N ASN A 98 4.09 12.30 -3.27
CA ASN A 98 3.90 13.02 -2.01
C ASN A 98 2.42 13.12 -1.63
N PHE A 99 2.11 12.94 -0.36
CA PHE A 99 0.75 13.12 0.13
C PHE A 99 0.43 14.60 0.34
N SER A 100 -0.45 15.11 -0.51
CA SER A 100 -0.92 16.49 -0.45
C SER A 100 -2.07 16.67 0.55
N LYS A 101 -2.95 15.67 0.70
CA LYS A 101 -4.11 15.75 1.60
C LYS A 101 -3.97 14.83 2.80
N LYS A 102 -4.24 15.36 3.98
CA LYS A 102 -4.30 14.58 5.24
C LYS A 102 -5.28 13.40 5.16
N LYS A 103 -6.40 13.56 4.43
CA LYS A 103 -7.41 12.51 4.27
C LYS A 103 -6.84 11.26 3.58
N GLU A 104 -6.03 11.43 2.54
CA GLU A 104 -5.43 10.32 1.79
C GLU A 104 -4.55 9.45 2.69
N VAL A 105 -3.69 10.10 3.49
CA VAL A 105 -2.86 9.41 4.49
C VAL A 105 -3.72 8.72 5.54
N ARG A 106 -4.74 9.41 6.06
CA ARG A 106 -5.63 8.85 7.08
C ARG A 106 -6.28 7.56 6.61
N ASP A 107 -6.83 7.54 5.40
CA ASP A 107 -7.58 6.40 4.90
C ASP A 107 -6.64 5.17 4.76
N LEU A 108 -5.41 5.37 4.30
CA LEU A 108 -4.38 4.33 4.26
C LEU A 108 -3.93 3.87 5.66
N LEU A 109 -3.75 4.79 6.61
CA LEU A 109 -3.40 4.43 7.99
C LEU A 109 -4.51 3.62 8.68
N VAL A 110 -5.78 3.94 8.39
CA VAL A 110 -6.92 3.17 8.88
C VAL A 110 -6.93 1.76 8.27
N GLU A 111 -6.66 1.63 6.97
CA GLU A 111 -6.50 0.34 6.29
C GLU A 111 -5.36 -0.48 6.93
N LEU A 112 -4.20 0.15 7.17
CA LEU A 112 -3.02 -0.46 7.79
C LEU A 112 -3.19 -0.80 9.29
N ALA A 113 -4.15 -0.17 9.95
CA ALA A 113 -4.56 -0.48 11.32
C ALA A 113 -5.73 -1.46 11.38
N SER A 114 -6.28 -1.88 10.24
CA SER A 114 -7.37 -2.84 10.20
C SER A 114 -6.91 -4.23 10.63
N PRO A 115 -7.83 -5.10 11.08
CA PRO A 115 -7.50 -6.49 11.41
C PRO A 115 -6.90 -7.28 10.23
N PHE A 116 -7.16 -6.84 8.99
CA PHE A 116 -6.70 -7.54 7.79
C PHE A 116 -5.20 -7.36 7.53
N THR A 117 -4.64 -6.17 7.79
CA THR A 117 -3.21 -5.89 7.63
C THR A 117 -2.48 -5.98 8.96
N GLY A 118 -3.03 -5.36 10.01
CA GLY A 118 -2.53 -5.42 11.39
C GLY A 118 -1.11 -4.87 11.57
N CYS A 119 -0.65 -3.97 10.69
CA CYS A 119 0.69 -3.38 10.76
C CYS A 119 0.77 -2.26 11.79
N LEU A 120 -0.35 -1.55 11.99
CA LEU A 120 -0.47 -0.42 12.89
C LEU A 120 -1.55 -0.68 13.94
N ARG A 121 -1.48 0.06 15.05
CA ARG A 121 -2.62 0.20 15.95
C ARG A 121 -3.13 1.62 15.94
N ARG A 122 -4.45 1.76 15.96
CA ARG A 122 -5.14 3.05 16.07
C ARG A 122 -5.56 3.27 17.51
N LYS A 123 -5.31 4.47 18.03
CA LYS A 123 -5.74 4.94 19.35
C LYS A 123 -6.39 6.31 19.20
N TYR A 124 -7.36 6.60 20.06
CA TYR A 124 -7.95 7.92 20.17
C TYR A 124 -7.38 8.65 21.39
N GLN A 125 -7.00 9.90 21.20
CA GLN A 125 -6.69 10.83 22.27
C GLN A 125 -7.65 12.01 22.14
N GLY A 126 -8.73 11.99 22.94
CA GLY A 126 -9.89 12.85 22.70
C GLY A 126 -10.50 12.57 21.32
N ASN A 127 -10.63 13.62 20.50
CA ASN A 127 -11.16 13.52 19.13
C ASN A 127 -10.06 13.30 18.07
N GLN A 128 -8.81 13.08 18.47
CA GLN A 128 -7.71 12.90 17.53
C GLN A 128 -7.34 11.43 17.38
N GLU A 129 -7.31 10.98 16.13
CA GLU A 129 -6.77 9.68 15.74
C GLU A 129 -5.26 9.70 15.74
N ARG A 130 -4.67 8.72 16.40
CA ARG A 130 -3.24 8.49 16.46
C ARG A 130 -2.92 7.06 16.13
N PHE A 131 -1.73 6.85 15.58
CA PHE A 131 -1.26 5.57 15.08
C PHE A 131 0.08 5.25 15.71
N TYR A 132 0.32 3.98 15.98
CA TYR A 132 1.64 3.53 16.38
C TYR A 132 1.97 2.18 15.72
N PHE A 133 3.26 1.96 15.51
CA PHE A 133 3.79 0.82 14.79
C PHE A 133 3.62 -0.47 15.61
N LEU A 134 3.17 -1.55 14.96
CA LEU A 134 3.14 -2.90 15.55
C LEU A 134 4.14 -3.84 14.88
N ARG A 135 4.14 -3.86 13.54
CA ARG A 135 5.01 -4.70 12.73
C ARG A 135 5.16 -4.14 11.34
N LYS A 136 6.21 -4.57 10.64
CA LYS A 136 6.43 -4.22 9.24
C LYS A 136 5.33 -4.81 8.35
N LEU A 137 5.10 -4.17 7.21
CA LEU A 137 4.33 -4.79 6.13
C LEU A 137 5.26 -5.75 5.40
N GLU A 138 5.07 -7.05 5.59
CA GLU A 138 5.84 -8.06 4.86
C GLU A 138 5.35 -8.11 3.42
N ILE A 139 6.21 -7.65 2.51
CA ILE A 139 6.05 -7.80 1.08
C ILE A 139 7.07 -8.85 0.66
N GLY A 140 6.64 -10.00 0.17
CA GLY A 140 7.56 -11.02 -0.33
C GLY A 140 8.37 -10.47 -1.51
N THR A 141 9.68 -10.28 -1.30
CA THR A 141 10.67 -10.04 -2.36
C THR A 141 11.23 -11.36 -2.86
#